data_AF-T2GFR4-F1
#
_entry.id   AF-T2GFR4-F1
#
_cell.length_a   1.000
_cell.length_b   1.000
_cell.length_c   1.000
_cell.angle_alpha   90.00
_cell.angle_beta   90.00
_cell.angle_gamma   90.00
#
_symmetry.space_group_name_H-M   'P 1'
#
loop_
_entity.id
_entity.type
_entity.pdbx_description
1 polymer ?
#
loop_
_entity_poly.entity_id
_entity_poly.type
_entity_poly.pdbx_seq_one_letter_code
_entity_poly.pdbx_strand_id
1 'polypeptide(L)'
;MLSMKRLVALLLVLGALGSASVLHAKQFAISVTQIVEHPALDATRKGFEDRLKELGVDAKFTVHIAQGNIATANQIASQIQGEKPDLILAIATPTAQAVVQKIKNIPILATAVTDFVGAGLVKNMDKPGANVSGMTDLTPMDKHVALAKEFLPGLKTLGVMYNAGESNSVTLVNLLKAEAKKQGVAVEEATVVNSAGVMAAAKSLVGRCQAIYVPTDNTVVSALESVIKVAAESDLPIFSGDTDSVERGTMASLGFDYYGMGKQTGDMAKKILVDGVPVGDMPVEMLKELNLFINKKAAADFGVTVPEALLARASKIIE
;
A
#
# COMPACT_ATOMS: atom_id res chain seq x y z
N MET A 1 61.89 23.56 -46.76
CA MET A 1 62.16 22.76 -45.55
C MET A 1 61.28 23.27 -44.41
N LEU A 2 60.01 22.84 -44.39
CA LEU A 2 59.13 23.10 -43.25
C LEU A 2 59.50 22.11 -42.13
N SER A 3 60.02 22.67 -41.04
CA SER A 3 60.59 21.95 -39.91
C SER A 3 59.62 20.94 -39.29
N MET A 4 60.12 19.70 -39.18
CA MET A 4 59.56 18.50 -38.52
C MET A 4 59.01 18.76 -37.08
N LYS A 5 59.31 19.93 -36.50
CA LYS A 5 58.80 20.36 -35.19
C LYS A 5 57.32 20.76 -35.16
N ARG A 6 56.70 21.15 -36.29
CA ARG A 6 55.26 21.47 -36.32
C ARG A 6 54.35 20.25 -36.46
N LEU A 7 54.87 19.15 -37.01
CA LEU A 7 54.10 17.91 -37.18
C LEU A 7 53.95 17.13 -35.86
N VAL A 8 54.95 17.21 -34.98
CA VAL A 8 54.93 16.57 -33.66
C VAL A 8 53.96 17.28 -32.69
N ALA A 9 53.79 18.60 -32.82
CA ALA A 9 52.84 19.35 -32.00
C ALA A 9 51.36 19.06 -32.37
N LEU A 10 51.07 18.70 -33.63
CA LEU A 10 49.71 18.34 -34.05
C LEU A 10 49.33 16.90 -33.66
N LEU A 11 50.32 16.00 -33.53
CA LEU A 11 50.13 14.62 -33.08
C LEU A 11 49.96 14.49 -31.55
N LEU A 12 50.41 15.49 -30.78
CA LEU A 12 50.21 15.51 -29.32
C LEU A 12 48.85 16.08 -28.88
N VAL A 13 48.12 16.78 -29.76
CA VAL A 13 46.76 17.26 -29.46
C VAL A 13 45.69 16.23 -29.85
N LEU A 14 45.98 15.29 -30.76
CA LEU A 14 45.07 14.17 -31.05
C LEU A 14 45.16 13.01 -30.05
N GLY A 15 46.18 12.98 -29.18
CA GLY A 15 46.34 11.96 -28.14
C GLY A 15 45.48 12.19 -26.89
N ALA A 16 44.77 13.32 -26.78
CA ALA A 16 43.98 13.69 -25.61
C ALA A 16 42.46 13.50 -25.77
N LEU A 17 42.00 12.93 -26.90
CA LEU A 17 40.60 12.51 -27.11
C LEU A 17 40.39 11.01 -26.85
N GLY A 18 41.24 10.43 -25.99
CA GLY A 18 41.10 9.07 -25.50
C GLY A 18 39.93 8.97 -24.52
N SER A 19 38.79 8.51 -25.02
CA SER A 19 37.75 7.81 -24.28
C SER A 19 37.35 8.44 -22.96
N ALA A 20 36.51 9.48 -23.01
CA ALA A 20 35.57 9.69 -21.93
C ALA A 20 34.68 8.44 -21.87
N SER A 21 35.07 7.46 -21.07
CA SER A 21 34.21 6.37 -20.65
C SER A 21 33.00 7.04 -20.02
N VAL A 22 31.89 7.11 -20.76
CA VAL A 22 30.60 7.42 -20.16
C VAL A 22 30.41 6.32 -19.13
N LEU A 23 30.67 6.64 -17.85
CA LEU A 23 30.29 5.82 -16.72
C LEU A 23 28.78 5.60 -16.88
N HIS A 24 28.40 4.48 -17.51
CA HIS A 24 27.02 4.06 -17.51
C HIS A 24 26.70 3.80 -16.05
N ALA A 25 25.81 4.62 -15.50
CA ALA A 25 25.24 4.36 -14.20
C ALA A 25 24.71 2.92 -14.20
N LYS A 26 25.00 2.17 -13.14
CA LYS A 26 24.48 0.80 -13.00
C LYS A 26 22.95 0.89 -13.05
N GLN A 27 22.34 0.24 -14.04
CA GLN A 27 20.89 0.05 -14.06
C GLN A 27 20.53 -1.06 -13.07
N PHE A 28 19.73 -0.74 -12.06
CA PHE A 28 19.29 -1.69 -11.04
C PHE A 28 18.08 -2.49 -11.53
N ALA A 29 18.10 -3.82 -11.36
CA ALA A 29 16.94 -4.66 -11.61
C ALA A 29 16.05 -4.71 -10.37
N ILE A 30 14.79 -4.30 -10.50
CA ILE A 30 13.81 -4.33 -9.42
C ILE A 30 12.63 -5.22 -9.83
N SER A 31 12.42 -6.32 -9.12
CA SER A 31 11.21 -7.11 -9.30
C SER A 31 10.13 -6.61 -8.35
N VAL A 32 9.00 -6.20 -8.91
CA VAL A 32 7.81 -5.76 -8.18
C VAL A 32 6.83 -6.91 -8.15
N THR A 33 6.32 -7.23 -6.97
CA THR A 33 5.20 -8.15 -6.82
C THR A 33 4.09 -7.47 -6.04
N GLN A 34 2.86 -7.59 -6.53
CA GLN A 34 1.67 -6.94 -5.99
C GLN A 34 0.52 -7.94 -5.97
N ILE A 35 -0.24 -7.97 -4.88
CA ILE A 35 -1.28 -8.99 -4.69
C ILE A 35 -2.41 -8.88 -5.72
N VAL A 36 -2.92 -7.68 -5.97
CA VAL A 36 -4.02 -7.40 -6.91
C VAL A 36 -3.95 -5.94 -7.35
N GLU A 37 -4.61 -5.58 -8.44
CA GLU A 37 -4.78 -4.18 -8.83
C GLU A 37 -5.95 -3.56 -8.08
N HIS A 38 -5.67 -2.46 -7.38
CA HIS A 38 -6.64 -1.51 -6.88
C HIS A 38 -5.93 -0.17 -6.61
N PRO A 39 -6.65 0.97 -6.59
CA PRO A 39 -6.05 2.29 -6.64
C PRO A 39 -4.92 2.56 -5.62
N ALA A 40 -5.11 2.18 -4.35
CA ALA A 40 -4.07 2.35 -3.31
C ALA A 40 -2.75 1.64 -3.63
N LEU A 41 -2.76 0.37 -4.09
CA LEU A 41 -1.53 -0.36 -4.41
C LEU A 41 -0.89 0.18 -5.68
N ASP A 42 -1.70 0.54 -6.67
CA ASP A 42 -1.22 1.12 -7.93
C ASP A 42 -0.60 2.50 -7.70
N ALA A 43 -1.19 3.31 -6.81
CA ALA A 43 -0.63 4.57 -6.36
C ALA A 43 0.70 4.37 -5.63
N THR A 44 0.80 3.35 -4.78
CA THR A 44 2.05 2.98 -4.09
C THR A 44 3.14 2.60 -5.07
N ARG A 45 2.85 1.73 -6.04
CA ARG A 45 3.80 1.36 -7.10
C ARG A 45 4.26 2.58 -7.88
N LYS A 46 3.29 3.40 -8.32
CA LYS A 46 3.58 4.61 -9.10
C LYS A 46 4.44 5.61 -8.33
N GLY A 47 4.14 5.84 -7.05
CA GLY A 47 4.92 6.73 -6.19
C GLY A 47 6.37 6.25 -6.03
N PHE A 48 6.57 4.94 -5.92
CA PHE A 48 7.90 4.34 -5.86
C PHE A 48 8.69 4.56 -7.16
N GLU A 49 8.09 4.24 -8.31
CA GLU A 49 8.70 4.40 -9.63
C GLU A 49 9.03 5.88 -9.94
N ASP A 50 8.07 6.78 -9.71
CA ASP A 50 8.24 8.21 -9.91
C ASP A 50 9.35 8.75 -9.01
N ARG A 51 9.42 8.29 -7.74
CA ARG A 51 10.46 8.77 -6.82
C ARG A 51 11.85 8.32 -7.21
N LEU A 52 12.04 7.07 -7.63
CA LEU A 52 13.34 6.61 -8.11
C LEU A 52 13.81 7.43 -9.33
N LYS A 53 12.88 7.76 -10.24
CA LYS A 53 13.15 8.66 -11.36
C LYS A 53 13.53 10.07 -10.91
N GLU A 54 12.80 10.66 -9.96
CA GLU A 54 13.14 11.97 -9.37
C GLU A 54 14.53 12.01 -8.73
N LEU A 55 14.94 10.89 -8.10
CA LEU A 55 16.25 10.74 -7.46
C LEU A 55 17.38 10.40 -8.44
N GLY A 56 17.07 10.21 -9.74
CA GLY A 56 18.06 9.85 -10.76
C GLY A 56 18.58 8.42 -10.64
N VAL A 57 17.83 7.51 -10.00
CA VAL A 57 18.17 6.08 -9.89
C VAL A 57 17.69 5.38 -11.16
N ASP A 58 18.61 4.91 -12.00
CA ASP A 58 18.29 4.11 -13.18
C ASP A 58 17.87 2.71 -12.75
N ALA A 59 16.59 2.38 -12.95
CA ALA A 59 16.01 1.12 -12.55
C ALA A 59 15.16 0.52 -13.67
N LYS A 60 15.25 -0.80 -13.83
CA LYS A 60 14.39 -1.60 -14.69
C LYS A 60 13.44 -2.42 -13.83
N PHE A 61 12.15 -2.21 -14.03
CA PHE A 61 11.10 -2.91 -13.29
C PHE A 61 10.60 -4.15 -14.02
N THR A 62 10.43 -5.24 -13.29
CA THR A 62 9.66 -6.41 -13.72
C THR A 62 8.46 -6.54 -12.79
N VAL A 63 7.25 -6.28 -13.30
CA VAL A 63 6.03 -6.23 -12.48
C VAL A 63 5.25 -7.53 -12.59
N HIS A 64 4.91 -8.09 -11.43
CA HIS A 64 4.15 -9.33 -11.29
C HIS A 64 2.88 -9.06 -10.46
N ILE A 65 1.70 -9.36 -11.01
CA ILE A 65 0.42 -9.20 -10.31
C ILE A 65 -0.16 -10.58 -9.99
N ALA A 66 -0.40 -10.86 -8.72
CA ALA A 66 -0.89 -12.17 -8.26
C ALA A 66 -2.42 -12.37 -8.44
N GLN A 67 -3.13 -11.36 -8.94
CA GLN A 67 -4.57 -11.41 -9.26
C GLN A 67 -5.43 -11.84 -8.04
N GLY A 68 -5.08 -11.34 -6.86
CA GLY A 68 -5.77 -11.64 -5.60
C GLY A 68 -5.55 -13.07 -5.10
N ASN A 69 -4.64 -13.84 -5.70
CA ASN A 69 -4.46 -15.26 -5.42
C ASN A 69 -3.14 -15.54 -4.68
N ILE A 70 -3.24 -16.09 -3.47
CA ILE A 70 -2.08 -16.41 -2.62
C ILE A 70 -1.18 -17.49 -3.25
N ALA A 71 -1.76 -18.48 -3.94
CA ALA A 71 -0.97 -19.50 -4.62
C ALA A 71 -0.16 -18.90 -5.78
N THR A 72 -0.76 -17.98 -6.53
CA THR A 72 -0.06 -17.22 -7.58
C THR A 72 1.03 -16.32 -6.98
N ALA A 73 0.80 -15.67 -5.83
CA ALA A 73 1.85 -14.90 -5.14
C ALA A 73 3.08 -15.77 -4.78
N ASN A 74 2.86 -17.00 -4.33
CA ASN A 74 3.95 -17.97 -4.06
C ASN A 74 4.68 -18.43 -5.34
N GLN A 75 3.95 -18.60 -6.45
CA GLN A 75 4.57 -18.87 -7.75
C GLN A 75 5.42 -17.70 -8.23
N ILE A 76 4.92 -16.47 -8.11
CA ILE A 76 5.65 -15.24 -8.42
C ILE A 76 6.91 -15.12 -7.56
N ALA A 77 6.85 -15.39 -6.26
CA ALA A 77 8.04 -15.41 -5.40
C ALA A 77 9.09 -16.42 -5.88
N SER A 78 8.66 -17.54 -6.45
CA SER A 78 9.54 -18.54 -7.07
C SER A 78 10.22 -18.02 -8.34
N GLN A 79 9.46 -17.31 -9.16
CA GLN A 79 9.96 -16.68 -10.37
C GLN A 79 10.98 -15.57 -10.04
N ILE A 80 10.66 -14.68 -9.10
CA ILE A 80 11.52 -13.59 -8.65
C ILE A 80 12.85 -14.10 -8.10
N GLN A 81 12.85 -15.22 -7.38
CA GLN A 81 14.09 -15.85 -6.91
C GLN A 81 15.03 -16.22 -8.09
N GLY A 82 14.47 -16.66 -9.22
CA GLY A 82 15.21 -16.97 -10.44
C GLY A 82 15.67 -15.74 -11.22
N GLU A 83 14.92 -14.63 -11.13
CA GLU A 83 15.25 -13.34 -11.77
C GLU A 83 16.50 -12.68 -11.15
N LYS A 84 16.80 -12.99 -9.88
CA LYS A 84 17.94 -12.43 -9.13
C LYS A 84 18.01 -10.89 -9.21
N PRO A 85 16.93 -10.16 -8.89
CA PRO A 85 16.94 -8.70 -8.90
C PRO A 85 17.89 -8.14 -7.83
N ASP A 86 18.27 -6.87 -7.98
CA ASP A 86 19.02 -6.12 -6.96
C ASP A 86 18.14 -5.78 -5.75
N LEU A 87 16.82 -5.63 -5.95
CA LEU A 87 15.81 -5.34 -4.93
C LEU A 87 14.46 -5.94 -5.29
N ILE A 88 13.72 -6.39 -4.29
CA ILE A 88 12.31 -6.80 -4.42
C ILE A 88 11.44 -5.73 -3.79
N LEU A 89 10.48 -5.21 -4.54
CA LEU A 89 9.38 -4.41 -4.00
C LEU A 89 8.16 -5.33 -3.83
N ALA A 90 7.74 -5.56 -2.59
CA ALA A 90 6.54 -6.33 -2.28
C ALA A 90 5.43 -5.40 -1.82
N ILE A 91 4.36 -5.32 -2.61
CA ILE A 91 3.21 -4.46 -2.35
C ILE A 91 2.07 -5.32 -1.79
N ALA A 92 1.64 -4.98 -0.58
CA ALA A 92 0.70 -5.69 0.28
C ALA A 92 1.24 -6.96 0.97
N THR A 93 0.61 -7.27 2.11
CA THR A 93 1.02 -8.33 3.06
C THR A 93 1.13 -9.73 2.44
N PRO A 94 0.16 -10.25 1.66
CA PRO A 94 0.23 -11.63 1.18
C PRO A 94 1.44 -11.88 0.28
N THR A 95 1.76 -10.89 -0.55
CA THR A 95 2.89 -10.93 -1.45
C THR A 95 4.22 -10.75 -0.71
N ALA A 96 4.27 -9.85 0.29
CA ALA A 96 5.44 -9.72 1.16
C ALA A 96 5.75 -11.02 1.90
N GLN A 97 4.72 -11.72 2.41
CA GLN A 97 4.87 -13.04 3.03
C GLN A 97 5.44 -14.06 2.05
N ALA A 98 4.92 -14.13 0.82
CA ALA A 98 5.38 -15.05 -0.20
C ALA A 98 6.88 -14.88 -0.51
N VAL A 99 7.34 -13.64 -0.70
CA VAL A 99 8.77 -13.38 -1.00
C VAL A 99 9.65 -13.60 0.24
N VAL A 100 9.24 -13.14 1.43
CA VAL A 100 10.03 -13.32 2.66
C VAL A 100 10.19 -14.80 2.99
N GLN A 101 9.16 -15.63 2.80
CA GLN A 101 9.26 -17.06 3.07
C GLN A 101 10.33 -17.74 2.21
N LYS A 102 10.47 -17.33 0.94
CA LYS A 102 11.31 -18.01 -0.04
C LYS A 102 12.69 -17.39 -0.25
N ILE A 103 12.81 -16.07 -0.10
CA ILE A 103 13.99 -15.29 -0.50
C ILE A 103 14.60 -14.65 0.74
N LYS A 104 15.84 -15.07 1.07
CA LYS A 104 16.56 -14.67 2.29
C LYS A 104 17.80 -13.82 2.03
N ASN A 105 18.21 -13.72 0.77
CA ASN A 105 19.51 -13.16 0.35
C ASN A 105 19.38 -11.94 -0.57
N ILE A 106 18.15 -11.55 -0.96
CA ILE A 106 17.89 -10.37 -1.78
C ILE A 106 17.20 -9.33 -0.89
N PRO A 107 17.60 -8.05 -0.93
CA PRO A 107 16.87 -6.95 -0.30
C PRO A 107 15.37 -6.95 -0.64
N ILE A 108 14.51 -6.86 0.38
CA ILE A 108 13.05 -6.76 0.23
C ILE A 108 12.59 -5.46 0.90
N LEU A 109 11.95 -4.59 0.12
CA LEU A 109 11.11 -3.53 0.67
C LEU A 109 9.65 -3.95 0.54
N ALA A 110 9.00 -4.12 1.68
CA ALA A 110 7.56 -4.35 1.75
C ALA A 110 6.84 -3.02 2.00
N THR A 111 5.77 -2.73 1.27
CA THR A 111 5.02 -1.46 1.41
C THR A 111 3.52 -1.73 1.34
N ALA A 112 2.72 -0.84 1.94
CA ALA A 112 1.30 -1.08 2.19
C ALA A 112 1.08 -2.39 2.97
N VAL A 113 1.90 -2.61 4.00
CA VAL A 113 1.79 -3.77 4.89
C VAL A 113 1.32 -3.34 6.26
N THR A 114 0.21 -3.89 6.71
CA THR A 114 -0.43 -3.46 7.94
C THR A 114 0.34 -3.88 9.18
N ASP A 115 0.68 -5.15 9.34
CA ASP A 115 1.32 -5.65 10.57
C ASP A 115 2.55 -6.49 10.21
N PHE A 116 3.71 -5.85 10.16
CA PHE A 116 4.96 -6.53 9.79
C PHE A 116 5.33 -7.66 10.74
N VAL A 117 5.03 -7.51 12.04
CA VAL A 117 5.36 -8.52 13.06
C VAL A 117 4.32 -9.65 13.03
N GLY A 118 3.04 -9.31 13.06
CA GLY A 118 1.94 -10.28 12.98
C GLY A 118 1.92 -11.08 11.68
N ALA A 119 2.35 -10.47 10.56
CA ALA A 119 2.52 -11.17 9.29
C ALA A 119 3.81 -12.02 9.23
N GLY A 120 4.67 -11.96 10.25
CA GLY A 120 5.92 -12.72 10.31
C GLY A 120 7.01 -12.24 9.35
N LEU A 121 6.95 -10.98 8.91
CA LEU A 121 7.97 -10.40 8.03
C LEU A 121 9.22 -10.03 8.83
N VAL A 122 9.03 -9.41 9.99
CA VAL A 122 10.12 -8.96 10.88
C VAL A 122 9.83 -9.39 12.32
N LYS A 123 10.88 -9.46 13.15
CA LYS A 123 10.73 -9.68 14.59
C LYS A 123 10.54 -8.37 15.38
N ASN A 124 11.07 -7.28 14.84
CA ASN A 124 11.05 -5.96 15.46
C ASN A 124 11.03 -4.90 14.35
N MET A 125 10.18 -3.88 14.50
CA MET A 125 10.03 -2.83 13.50
C MET A 125 11.20 -1.85 13.49
N ASP A 126 11.81 -1.53 14.63
CA ASP A 126 12.94 -0.60 14.71
C ASP A 126 14.25 -1.23 14.23
N LYS A 127 14.39 -2.55 14.38
CA LYS A 127 15.56 -3.34 13.97
C LYS A 127 15.12 -4.65 13.32
N PRO A 128 14.72 -4.62 12.03
CA PRO A 128 14.27 -5.82 11.32
C PRO A 128 15.31 -6.96 11.28
N GLY A 129 16.60 -6.62 11.18
CA GLY A 129 17.74 -7.51 11.33
C GLY A 129 17.95 -8.56 10.22
N ALA A 130 17.08 -8.60 9.22
CA ALA A 130 17.11 -9.57 8.12
C ALA A 130 17.16 -8.84 6.76
N ASN A 131 16.69 -9.49 5.70
CA ASN A 131 16.67 -8.92 4.35
C ASN A 131 15.36 -8.17 4.03
N VAL A 132 14.58 -7.74 5.04
CA VAL A 132 13.28 -7.10 4.84
C VAL A 132 13.08 -5.88 5.75
N SER A 133 12.53 -4.81 5.18
CA SER A 133 12.06 -3.60 5.85
C SER A 133 10.97 -2.95 4.99
N GLY A 134 10.56 -1.72 5.28
CA GLY A 134 9.71 -0.93 4.40
C GLY A 134 8.66 -0.10 5.14
N MET A 135 7.46 0.02 4.57
CA MET A 135 6.42 0.94 5.02
C MET A 135 5.18 0.22 5.54
N THR A 136 4.74 0.60 6.74
CA THR A 136 3.48 0.13 7.32
C THR A 136 2.32 1.10 7.09
N ASP A 137 1.13 0.53 6.87
CA ASP A 137 -0.15 1.24 6.82
C ASP A 137 -1.07 0.87 8.01
N LEU A 138 -0.48 0.45 9.14
CA LEU A 138 -1.24 0.12 10.34
C LEU A 138 -2.12 1.29 10.77
N THR A 139 -3.42 1.09 10.64
CA THR A 139 -4.40 2.16 10.76
C THR A 139 -4.96 2.23 12.19
N PRO A 140 -5.13 3.43 12.81
CA PRO A 140 -5.60 3.56 14.19
C PRO A 140 -7.12 3.33 14.31
N MET A 141 -7.52 2.11 14.66
CA MET A 141 -8.93 1.70 14.68
C MET A 141 -9.80 2.49 15.68
N ASP A 142 -9.22 3.03 16.75
CA ASP A 142 -9.92 3.91 17.69
C ASP A 142 -10.47 5.16 17.00
N LYS A 143 -9.65 5.79 16.14
CA LYS A 143 -10.04 6.96 15.35
C LYS A 143 -11.06 6.62 14.28
N HIS A 144 -11.02 5.42 13.72
CA HIS A 144 -11.95 4.99 12.66
C HIS A 144 -13.35 4.75 13.22
N VAL A 145 -13.44 4.10 14.38
CA VAL A 145 -14.71 3.96 15.10
C VAL A 145 -15.24 5.33 15.53
N ALA A 146 -14.36 6.22 16.03
CA ALA A 146 -14.75 7.56 16.42
C ALA A 146 -15.31 8.36 15.23
N LEU A 147 -14.64 8.32 14.07
CA LEU A 147 -15.11 8.95 12.84
C LEU A 147 -16.51 8.46 12.44
N ALA A 148 -16.73 7.14 12.45
CA ALA A 148 -18.04 6.57 12.14
C ALA A 148 -19.12 7.09 13.10
N LYS A 149 -18.81 7.25 14.39
CA LYS A 149 -19.73 7.82 15.39
C LYS A 149 -19.95 9.32 15.23
N GLU A 150 -18.96 10.08 14.73
CA GLU A 150 -19.15 11.51 14.44
C GLU A 150 -20.15 11.72 13.30
N PHE A 151 -20.13 10.87 12.27
CA PHE A 151 -21.17 10.84 11.23
C PHE A 151 -22.50 10.27 11.73
N LEU A 152 -22.45 9.23 12.56
CA LEU A 152 -23.61 8.49 13.06
C LEU A 152 -23.61 8.46 14.60
N PRO A 153 -24.07 9.52 15.29
CA PRO A 153 -24.04 9.59 16.76
C PRO A 153 -24.78 8.45 17.47
N GLY A 154 -25.77 7.84 16.79
CA GLY A 154 -26.53 6.69 17.27
C GLY A 154 -25.94 5.32 16.93
N LEU A 155 -24.70 5.25 16.41
CA LEU A 155 -24.06 4.00 16.00
C LEU A 155 -23.87 3.05 17.20
N LYS A 156 -24.37 1.83 17.05
CA LYS A 156 -24.34 0.70 17.98
C LYS A 156 -23.77 -0.56 17.34
N THR A 157 -23.86 -0.74 16.02
CA THR A 157 -23.34 -1.92 15.34
C THR A 157 -22.70 -1.58 14.00
N LEU A 158 -21.43 -1.96 13.84
CA LEU A 158 -20.69 -1.91 12.57
C LEU A 158 -20.64 -3.29 11.93
N GLY A 159 -20.89 -3.37 10.64
CA GLY A 159 -20.60 -4.54 9.82
C GLY A 159 -19.18 -4.44 9.28
N VAL A 160 -18.44 -5.54 9.28
CA VAL A 160 -17.10 -5.61 8.67
C VAL A 160 -17.01 -6.82 7.77
N MET A 161 -16.49 -6.60 6.56
CA MET A 161 -16.16 -7.66 5.63
C MET A 161 -14.66 -7.75 5.43
N TYR A 162 -14.15 -8.97 5.39
CA TYR A 162 -12.73 -9.20 5.16
C TYR A 162 -12.43 -10.62 4.67
N ASN A 163 -11.28 -10.79 4.04
CA ASN A 163 -10.71 -12.08 3.73
C ASN A 163 -9.97 -12.65 4.94
N ALA A 164 -10.47 -13.76 5.48
CA ALA A 164 -9.83 -14.42 6.63
C ALA A 164 -8.46 -15.04 6.29
N GLY A 165 -8.13 -15.18 5.00
CA GLY A 165 -6.80 -15.57 4.52
C GLY A 165 -5.79 -14.43 4.48
N GLU A 166 -6.21 -13.18 4.71
CA GLU A 166 -5.33 -12.01 4.75
C GLU A 166 -4.99 -11.64 6.20
N SER A 167 -3.74 -11.85 6.60
CA SER A 167 -3.30 -11.59 7.98
C SER A 167 -3.42 -10.12 8.39
N ASN A 168 -3.23 -9.18 7.46
CA ASN A 168 -3.50 -7.75 7.64
C ASN A 168 -4.94 -7.51 8.09
N SER A 169 -5.90 -8.11 7.39
CA SER A 169 -7.33 -7.92 7.68
C SER A 169 -7.72 -8.56 9.01
N VAL A 170 -7.19 -9.75 9.33
CA VAL A 170 -7.41 -10.38 10.64
C VAL A 170 -6.91 -9.48 11.78
N THR A 171 -5.73 -8.88 11.65
CA THR A 171 -5.22 -7.92 12.63
C THR A 171 -6.15 -6.71 12.76
N LEU A 172 -6.57 -6.10 11.64
CA LEU A 172 -7.44 -4.93 11.65
C LEU A 172 -8.82 -5.21 12.23
N VAL A 173 -9.44 -6.34 11.91
CA VAL A 173 -10.75 -6.72 12.46
C VAL A 173 -10.65 -6.97 13.97
N ASN A 174 -9.57 -7.60 14.45
CA ASN A 174 -9.36 -7.77 15.89
C ASN A 174 -9.20 -6.43 16.61
N LEU A 175 -8.41 -5.50 16.04
CA LEU A 175 -8.27 -4.15 16.58
C LEU A 175 -9.59 -3.37 16.53
N LEU A 176 -10.33 -3.46 15.42
CA LEU A 176 -11.64 -2.85 15.27
C LEU A 176 -12.61 -3.34 16.36
N LYS A 177 -12.70 -4.65 16.59
CA LYS A 177 -13.54 -5.23 17.64
C LYS A 177 -13.16 -4.72 19.03
N ALA A 178 -11.85 -4.66 19.32
CA ALA A 178 -11.36 -4.18 20.61
C ALA A 178 -11.73 -2.71 20.84
N GLU A 179 -11.50 -1.84 19.86
CA GLU A 179 -11.77 -0.40 19.97
C GLU A 179 -13.27 -0.07 19.89
N ALA A 180 -14.02 -0.75 19.02
CA ALA A 180 -15.47 -0.62 18.92
C ALA A 180 -16.14 -0.96 20.26
N LYS A 181 -15.71 -2.05 20.92
CA LYS A 181 -16.21 -2.42 22.24
C LYS A 181 -16.00 -1.33 23.28
N LYS A 182 -14.82 -0.69 23.33
CA LYS A 182 -14.54 0.44 24.25
C LYS A 182 -15.45 1.63 24.00
N GLN A 183 -15.89 1.81 22.75
CA GLN A 183 -16.76 2.91 22.34
C GLN A 183 -18.26 2.56 22.34
N GLY A 184 -18.63 1.37 22.83
CA GLY A 184 -20.02 0.91 22.93
C GLY A 184 -20.63 0.51 21.58
N VAL A 185 -19.81 0.06 20.63
CA VAL A 185 -20.21 -0.40 19.30
C VAL A 185 -19.89 -1.90 19.16
N ALA A 186 -20.89 -2.69 18.78
CA ALA A 186 -20.74 -4.09 18.40
C ALA A 186 -20.21 -4.21 16.97
N VAL A 187 -19.57 -5.34 16.66
CA VAL A 187 -19.04 -5.62 15.32
C VAL A 187 -19.61 -6.94 14.82
N GLU A 188 -20.25 -6.87 13.66
CA GLU A 188 -20.80 -8.01 12.92
C GLU A 188 -19.85 -8.36 11.77
N GLU A 189 -19.34 -9.58 11.76
CA GLU A 189 -18.37 -10.03 10.77
C GLU A 189 -19.06 -10.77 9.61
N ALA A 190 -18.50 -10.61 8.41
CA ALA A 190 -18.77 -11.44 7.25
C ALA A 190 -17.46 -11.73 6.50
N THR A 191 -17.05 -12.98 6.45
CA THR A 191 -15.78 -13.37 5.82
C THR A 191 -15.95 -13.71 4.34
N VAL A 192 -14.92 -13.43 3.56
CA VAL A 192 -14.78 -13.85 2.16
C VAL A 192 -13.48 -14.61 1.96
N VAL A 193 -13.34 -15.27 0.82
CA VAL A 193 -12.08 -15.94 0.41
C VAL A 193 -11.51 -15.35 -0.89
N ASN A 194 -12.34 -14.66 -1.66
CA ASN A 194 -11.99 -13.98 -2.91
C ASN A 194 -13.05 -12.93 -3.27
N SER A 195 -12.77 -12.15 -4.30
CA SER A 195 -13.61 -11.03 -4.77
C SER A 195 -15.04 -11.46 -5.17
N ALA A 196 -15.21 -12.68 -5.70
CA ALA A 196 -16.53 -13.18 -6.11
C ALA A 196 -17.50 -13.36 -4.93
N GLY A 197 -17.00 -13.58 -3.72
CA GLY A 197 -17.81 -13.70 -2.50
C GLY A 197 -18.26 -12.37 -1.91
N VAL A 198 -17.68 -11.24 -2.31
CA VAL A 198 -17.84 -9.93 -1.65
C VAL A 198 -19.29 -9.44 -1.68
N MET A 199 -19.99 -9.60 -2.81
CA MET A 199 -21.40 -9.21 -2.88
C MET A 199 -22.28 -10.01 -1.91
N ALA A 200 -22.04 -11.32 -1.78
CA ALA A 200 -22.81 -12.18 -0.88
C ALA A 200 -22.53 -11.83 0.59
N ALA A 201 -21.26 -11.55 0.94
CA ALA A 201 -20.89 -11.09 2.27
C ALA A 201 -21.57 -9.75 2.61
N ALA A 202 -21.58 -8.80 1.68
CA ALA A 202 -22.26 -7.51 1.88
C ALA A 202 -23.75 -7.70 2.15
N LYS A 203 -24.42 -8.55 1.35
CA LYS A 203 -25.85 -8.87 1.55
C LYS A 203 -26.11 -9.51 2.91
N SER A 204 -25.17 -10.30 3.42
CA SER A 204 -25.30 -10.96 4.73
C SER A 204 -25.24 -10.00 5.93
N LEU A 205 -24.78 -8.75 5.72
CA LEU A 205 -24.71 -7.72 6.75
C LEU A 205 -25.94 -6.80 6.77
N VAL A 206 -26.77 -6.83 5.72
CA VAL A 206 -28.01 -6.04 5.64
C VAL A 206 -28.94 -6.41 6.78
N GLY A 207 -29.43 -5.41 7.51
CA GLY A 207 -30.29 -5.59 8.68
C GLY A 207 -29.58 -6.05 9.96
N ARG A 208 -28.27 -6.35 9.91
CA ARG A 208 -27.46 -6.73 11.08
C ARG A 208 -26.61 -5.60 11.63
N CYS A 209 -26.34 -4.57 10.82
CA CYS A 209 -25.51 -3.43 11.20
C CYS A 209 -26.13 -2.12 10.71
N GLN A 210 -25.61 -1.00 11.23
CA GLN A 210 -26.07 0.35 10.87
C GLN A 210 -25.12 1.05 9.89
N ALA A 211 -23.90 0.53 9.74
CA ALA A 211 -22.94 0.96 8.74
C ALA A 211 -21.94 -0.17 8.48
N ILE A 212 -21.35 -0.18 7.29
CA ILE A 212 -20.25 -1.06 6.92
C ILE A 212 -18.93 -0.31 7.11
N TYR A 213 -17.94 -0.99 7.67
CA TYR A 213 -16.54 -0.60 7.64
C TYR A 213 -15.77 -1.55 6.74
N VAL A 214 -15.12 -1.02 5.70
CA VAL A 214 -14.22 -1.76 4.82
C VAL A 214 -12.78 -1.49 5.28
N PRO A 215 -12.08 -2.46 5.91
CA PRO A 215 -10.67 -2.30 6.27
C PRO A 215 -9.78 -2.27 5.01
N THR A 216 -8.47 -2.08 5.17
CA THR A 216 -7.46 -2.22 4.10
C THR A 216 -7.24 -3.70 3.74
N ASP A 217 -8.33 -4.33 3.30
CA ASP A 217 -8.42 -5.71 2.83
C ASP A 217 -8.38 -5.74 1.30
N ASN A 218 -7.38 -6.40 0.73
CA ASN A 218 -7.14 -6.34 -0.72
C ASN A 218 -8.28 -7.00 -1.50
N THR A 219 -8.87 -8.06 -0.95
CA THR A 219 -9.97 -8.79 -1.56
C THR A 219 -11.26 -7.98 -1.62
N VAL A 220 -11.63 -7.28 -0.56
CA VAL A 220 -12.83 -6.46 -0.50
C VAL A 220 -12.64 -5.16 -1.29
N VAL A 221 -11.48 -4.50 -1.17
CA VAL A 221 -11.21 -3.25 -1.89
C VAL A 221 -11.16 -3.47 -3.40
N SER A 222 -10.62 -4.60 -3.88
CA SER A 222 -10.64 -4.94 -5.33
C SER A 222 -12.05 -5.22 -5.88
N ALA A 223 -13.04 -5.45 -5.01
CA ALA A 223 -14.43 -5.67 -5.39
C ALA A 223 -15.39 -4.68 -4.72
N LEU A 224 -14.90 -3.49 -4.34
CA LEU A 224 -15.64 -2.51 -3.55
C LEU A 224 -16.98 -2.12 -4.19
N GLU A 225 -17.06 -2.08 -5.51
CA GLU A 225 -18.28 -1.76 -6.26
C GLU A 225 -19.42 -2.73 -5.92
N SER A 226 -19.11 -3.98 -5.58
CA SER A 226 -20.09 -4.95 -5.10
C SER A 226 -20.64 -4.58 -3.72
N VAL A 227 -19.78 -4.04 -2.83
CA VAL A 227 -20.19 -3.55 -1.51
C VAL A 227 -21.06 -2.31 -1.67
N ILE A 228 -20.59 -1.34 -2.46
CA ILE A 228 -21.27 -0.07 -2.71
C ILE A 228 -22.67 -0.30 -3.28
N LYS A 229 -22.79 -1.19 -4.26
CA LYS A 229 -24.08 -1.56 -4.83
C LYS A 229 -25.06 -2.06 -3.77
N VAL A 230 -24.64 -3.03 -2.95
CA VAL A 230 -25.52 -3.63 -1.93
C VAL A 230 -25.89 -2.61 -0.85
N ALA A 231 -24.93 -1.79 -0.43
CA ALA A 231 -25.16 -0.75 0.56
C ALA A 231 -26.10 0.33 0.04
N ALA A 232 -25.96 0.77 -1.22
CA ALA A 232 -26.87 1.72 -1.84
C ALA A 232 -28.29 1.15 -2.00
N GLU A 233 -28.43 -0.14 -2.34
CA GLU A 233 -29.73 -0.83 -2.40
C GLU A 233 -30.41 -0.99 -1.03
N SER A 234 -29.67 -0.78 0.07
CA SER A 234 -30.11 -1.06 1.45
C SER A 234 -29.95 0.13 2.40
N ASP A 235 -29.70 1.34 1.87
CA ASP A 235 -29.45 2.57 2.65
C ASP A 235 -28.42 2.39 3.78
N LEU A 236 -27.32 1.69 3.50
CA LEU A 236 -26.31 1.32 4.50
C LEU A 236 -25.01 2.12 4.31
N PRO A 237 -24.73 3.13 5.16
CA PRO A 237 -23.49 3.90 5.14
C PRO A 237 -22.23 3.05 5.07
N ILE A 238 -21.22 3.49 4.32
CA ILE A 238 -19.93 2.79 4.18
C ILE A 238 -18.78 3.72 4.56
N PHE A 239 -17.93 3.25 5.46
CA PHE A 239 -16.63 3.85 5.79
C PHE A 239 -15.51 2.94 5.28
N SER A 240 -14.38 3.51 4.90
CA SER A 240 -13.23 2.77 4.37
C SER A 240 -11.94 3.09 5.12
N GLY A 241 -11.02 2.12 5.15
CA GLY A 241 -9.68 2.27 5.72
C GLY A 241 -8.72 3.07 4.83
N ASP A 242 -8.91 3.00 3.51
CA ASP A 242 -8.13 3.74 2.51
C ASP A 242 -8.88 4.94 1.92
N THR A 243 -8.16 6.02 1.66
CA THR A 243 -8.72 7.24 1.07
C THR A 243 -9.17 7.08 -0.38
N ASP A 244 -8.56 6.16 -1.12
CA ASP A 244 -8.87 5.93 -2.54
C ASP A 244 -10.27 5.33 -2.75
N SER A 245 -10.78 4.60 -1.76
CA SER A 245 -12.16 4.08 -1.74
C SER A 245 -13.23 5.16 -1.59
N VAL A 246 -12.89 6.38 -1.15
CA VAL A 246 -13.85 7.48 -0.98
C VAL A 246 -14.33 8.01 -2.33
N GLU A 247 -13.43 8.12 -3.31
CA GLU A 247 -13.80 8.52 -4.68
C GLU A 247 -14.69 7.49 -5.38
N ARG A 248 -14.64 6.23 -4.93
CA ARG A 248 -15.40 5.13 -5.52
C ARG A 248 -16.83 5.04 -4.99
N GLY A 249 -17.14 5.68 -3.87
CA GLY A 249 -18.50 5.76 -3.31
C GLY A 249 -18.63 5.41 -1.83
N THR A 250 -17.53 5.26 -1.09
CA THR A 250 -17.60 5.25 0.38
C THR A 250 -17.74 6.67 0.92
N MET A 251 -18.39 6.84 2.08
CA MET A 251 -18.70 8.17 2.61
C MET A 251 -17.48 8.91 3.14
N ALA A 252 -16.62 8.21 3.86
CA ALA A 252 -15.45 8.81 4.45
C ALA A 252 -14.38 7.78 4.78
N SER A 253 -13.14 8.26 4.79
CA SER A 253 -11.96 7.52 5.24
C SER A 253 -11.04 8.45 6.01
N LEU A 254 -10.31 7.88 6.97
CA LEU A 254 -9.15 8.49 7.59
C LEU A 254 -7.94 7.61 7.22
N GLY A 255 -7.20 7.97 6.18
CA GLY A 255 -6.20 7.06 5.60
C GLY A 255 -4.90 7.74 5.25
N PHE A 256 -3.94 6.92 4.83
CA PHE A 256 -2.62 7.37 4.38
C PHE A 256 -2.63 7.77 2.89
N ASP A 257 -1.74 8.67 2.49
CA ASP A 257 -1.45 8.92 1.08
C ASP A 257 -0.57 7.79 0.52
N TYR A 258 -1.19 6.83 -0.16
CA TYR A 258 -0.47 5.67 -0.71
C TYR A 258 0.53 6.05 -1.82
N TYR A 259 0.30 7.13 -2.57
CA TYR A 259 1.30 7.64 -3.51
C TYR A 259 2.52 8.18 -2.76
N GLY A 260 2.30 9.01 -1.74
CA GLY A 260 3.34 9.50 -0.83
C GLY A 260 4.09 8.37 -0.12
N MET A 261 3.40 7.31 0.28
CA MET A 261 4.00 6.10 0.86
C MET A 261 4.93 5.43 -0.14
N GLY A 262 4.49 5.27 -1.40
CA GLY A 262 5.33 4.80 -2.49
C GLY A 262 6.60 5.63 -2.65
N LYS A 263 6.48 6.97 -2.60
CA LYS A 263 7.65 7.85 -2.67
C LYS A 263 8.61 7.61 -1.51
N GLN A 264 8.13 7.54 -0.27
CA GLN A 264 9.00 7.27 0.87
C GLN A 264 9.69 5.90 0.76
N THR A 265 8.99 4.88 0.26
CA THR A 265 9.60 3.57 -0.07
C THR A 265 10.69 3.73 -1.15
N GLY A 266 10.53 4.64 -2.12
CA GLY A 266 11.55 4.97 -3.12
C GLY A 266 12.80 5.60 -2.50
N ASP A 267 12.64 6.49 -1.50
CA ASP A 267 13.77 7.02 -0.73
C ASP A 267 14.52 5.90 0.01
N MET A 268 13.79 4.93 0.57
CA MET A 268 14.38 3.73 1.18
C MET A 268 15.16 2.90 0.17
N ALA A 269 14.60 2.68 -1.03
CA ALA A 269 15.27 1.92 -2.09
C ALA A 269 16.57 2.58 -2.55
N LYS A 270 16.61 3.92 -2.66
CA LYS A 270 17.84 4.65 -2.99
C LYS A 270 18.93 4.43 -1.93
N LYS A 271 18.59 4.44 -0.63
CA LYS A 271 19.53 4.14 0.45
C LYS A 271 20.13 2.73 0.32
N ILE A 272 19.31 1.76 -0.07
CA ILE A 272 19.75 0.36 -0.24
C ILE A 272 20.63 0.22 -1.49
N LEU A 273 20.12 0.66 -2.64
CA LEU A 273 20.72 0.41 -3.95
C LEU A 273 21.97 1.28 -4.21
N VAL A 274 21.93 2.54 -3.79
CA VAL A 274 22.96 3.54 -4.11
C VAL A 274 23.88 3.77 -2.92
N ASP A 275 23.32 3.95 -1.72
CA ASP A 275 24.13 4.28 -0.53
C ASP A 275 24.66 3.01 0.19
N GLY A 276 24.20 1.82 -0.21
CA GLY A 276 24.66 0.54 0.33
C GLY A 276 24.20 0.25 1.76
N VAL A 277 23.12 0.91 2.22
CA VAL A 277 22.56 0.69 3.55
C VAL A 277 21.96 -0.72 3.64
N PRO A 278 22.37 -1.55 4.62
CA PRO A 278 21.75 -2.86 4.82
C PRO A 278 20.27 -2.75 5.18
N VAL A 279 19.42 -3.50 4.49
CA VAL A 279 17.95 -3.49 4.73
C VAL A 279 17.60 -3.78 6.18
N GLY A 280 18.31 -4.72 6.82
CA GLY A 280 18.05 -5.13 8.20
C GLY A 280 18.31 -4.05 9.24
N ASP A 281 19.07 -3.01 8.89
CA ASP A 281 19.35 -1.85 9.74
C ASP A 281 18.33 -0.72 9.54
N MET A 282 17.46 -0.83 8.53
CA MET A 282 16.44 0.18 8.25
C MET A 282 15.17 -0.14 9.04
N PRO A 283 14.67 0.77 9.88
CA PRO A 283 13.41 0.56 10.57
C PRO A 283 12.25 0.49 9.57
N VAL A 284 11.20 -0.22 9.95
CA VAL A 284 9.89 -0.11 9.29
C VAL A 284 9.33 1.27 9.61
N GLU A 285 8.98 2.02 8.56
CA GLU A 285 8.53 3.39 8.65
C GLU A 285 7.01 3.48 8.41
N MET A 286 6.40 4.61 8.80
CA MET A 286 4.99 4.92 8.57
C MET A 286 4.89 6.38 8.15
N LEU A 287 3.88 6.72 7.34
CA LEU A 287 3.53 8.12 7.13
C LEU A 287 2.99 8.75 8.42
N LYS A 288 3.38 9.99 8.69
CA LYS A 288 2.98 10.69 9.93
C LYS A 288 1.55 11.20 9.90
N GLU A 289 1.07 11.55 8.71
CA GLU A 289 -0.20 12.24 8.53
C GLU A 289 -1.29 11.27 8.09
N LEU A 290 -2.47 11.43 8.69
CA LEU A 290 -3.70 10.79 8.27
C LEU A 290 -4.59 11.83 7.62
N ASN A 291 -5.13 11.49 6.45
CA ASN A 291 -5.97 12.36 5.66
C ASN A 291 -7.43 11.99 5.82
N LEU A 292 -8.25 12.96 6.20
CA LEU A 292 -9.70 12.80 6.23
C LEU A 292 -10.27 13.11 4.85
N PHE A 293 -10.75 12.10 4.15
CA PHE A 293 -11.46 12.25 2.88
C PHE A 293 -12.95 12.05 3.12
N ILE A 294 -13.77 12.92 2.55
CA ILE A 294 -15.23 12.88 2.68
C ILE A 294 -15.86 12.95 1.30
N ASN A 295 -16.85 12.09 1.05
CA ASN A 295 -17.71 12.12 -0.13
C ASN A 295 -19.10 12.61 0.27
N LYS A 296 -19.39 13.87 -0.05
CA LYS A 296 -20.67 14.53 0.27
C LYS A 296 -21.81 13.90 -0.50
N LYS A 297 -21.62 13.61 -1.79
CA LYS A 297 -22.60 12.87 -2.58
C LYS A 297 -22.94 11.52 -1.96
N ALA A 298 -21.95 10.70 -1.63
CA ALA A 298 -22.21 9.39 -1.02
C ALA A 298 -22.92 9.54 0.34
N ALA A 299 -22.50 10.48 1.18
CA ALA A 299 -23.18 10.75 2.44
C ALA A 299 -24.66 11.13 2.23
N ALA A 300 -24.95 12.01 1.27
CA ALA A 300 -26.32 12.39 0.92
C ALA A 300 -27.13 11.22 0.35
N ASP A 301 -26.52 10.38 -0.49
CA ASP A 301 -27.16 9.19 -1.06
C ASP A 301 -27.56 8.18 0.06
N PHE A 302 -26.81 8.13 1.17
CA PHE A 302 -27.16 7.35 2.37
C PHE A 302 -28.03 8.11 3.39
N GLY A 303 -28.51 9.31 3.06
CA GLY A 303 -29.31 10.13 3.97
C GLY A 303 -28.54 10.67 5.18
N VAL A 304 -27.21 10.69 5.13
CA VAL A 304 -26.34 11.20 6.21
C VAL A 304 -25.90 12.62 5.92
N THR A 305 -26.20 13.53 6.85
CA THR A 305 -25.66 14.90 6.81
C THR A 305 -24.23 14.90 7.34
N VAL A 306 -23.30 15.45 6.56
CA VAL A 306 -21.90 15.59 7.00
C VAL A 306 -21.80 16.69 8.08
N PRO A 307 -21.30 16.40 9.30
CA PRO A 307 -21.06 17.41 10.31
C PRO A 307 -20.08 18.50 9.84
N GLU A 308 -20.37 19.77 10.13
CA GLU A 308 -19.50 20.91 9.76
C GLU A 308 -18.08 20.78 10.32
N ALA A 309 -17.95 20.25 11.54
CA ALA A 309 -16.66 20.00 12.18
C ALA A 309 -15.79 19.00 11.39
N LEU A 310 -16.41 18.04 10.69
CA LEU A 310 -15.70 17.10 9.82
C LEU A 310 -15.27 17.77 8.51
N LEU A 311 -16.15 18.58 7.91
CA LEU A 311 -15.81 19.36 6.71
C LEU A 311 -14.64 20.31 6.96
N ALA A 312 -14.63 20.97 8.12
CA ALA A 312 -13.59 21.94 8.48
C ALA A 312 -12.18 21.31 8.62
N ARG A 313 -12.09 20.01 8.91
CA ARG A 313 -10.82 19.28 9.06
C ARG A 313 -10.55 18.28 7.94
N ALA A 314 -11.38 18.26 6.89
CA ALA A 314 -11.21 17.36 5.77
C ALA A 314 -10.01 17.78 4.91
N SER A 315 -9.12 16.83 4.64
CA SER A 315 -8.01 17.00 3.70
C SER A 315 -8.51 17.05 2.26
N LYS A 316 -9.60 16.33 1.96
CA LYS A 316 -10.25 16.33 0.65
C LYS A 316 -11.76 16.14 0.79
N ILE A 317 -12.50 16.89 -0.01
CA ILE A 317 -13.95 16.77 -0.15
C ILE A 317 -14.25 16.40 -1.60
N ILE A 318 -14.97 15.30 -1.77
CA ILE A 318 -15.59 14.88 -3.02
C ILE A 318 -17.03 15.34 -2.96
N GLU A 319 -17.46 16.07 -3.99
CA GLU A 319 -18.79 16.67 -4.09
C GLU A 319 -19.85 15.69 -4.55
#